data_AF-A0A955RLL6-F1
#
_entry.id   AF-A0A955RLL6-F1
#
_cell.length_a   1.000
_cell.length_b   1.000
_cell.length_c   1.000
_cell.angle_alpha   90.00
_cell.angle_beta   90.00
_cell.angle_gamma   90.00
#
_symmetry.space_group_name_H-M   'P 1'
#
loop_
_entity.id
_entity.type
_entity.pdbx_description
1 polymer ?
#
loop_
_entity_poly.entity_id
_entity_poly.type
_entity_poly.pdbx_seq_one_letter_code
_entity_poly.pdbx_strand_id
1 'polypeptide(L)'
;MKKSIKSSLRAKYRNIKPESDYNSTNAINALITKYKVLNTQIFIYKSLKNEVPTKEIIDYCIKNNIQVFAPDKEALDVKPLNQVNPAPNYENMIAIVPGLAFTKDGKRLGRGGGWYDRFFAKHKVKRKIGLCFKEQILKDLPVEEHDILMDEVIIV
;
A
#
# COMPACT_ATOMS: atom_id res chain seq x y z
N MET A 1 -16.99 -3.94 16.07
CA MET A 1 -16.35 -2.60 16.15
C MET A 1 -15.79 -2.13 14.79
N LYS A 2 -14.85 -2.82 14.14
CA LYS A 2 -14.28 -2.39 12.84
C LYS A 2 -15.32 -2.11 11.73
N LYS A 3 -16.44 -2.85 11.71
CA LYS A 3 -17.48 -2.71 10.67
C LYS A 3 -18.14 -1.31 10.67
N SER A 4 -18.42 -0.74 11.84
CA SER A 4 -19.01 0.61 11.95
C SER A 4 -18.02 1.69 11.51
N ILE A 5 -16.78 1.62 11.98
CA ILE A 5 -15.70 2.54 11.57
C ILE A 5 -15.51 2.53 10.05
N LYS A 6 -15.40 1.34 9.44
CA LYS A 6 -15.29 1.19 7.98
C LYS A 6 -16.46 1.84 7.24
N SER A 7 -17.68 1.72 7.77
CA SER A 7 -18.88 2.34 7.18
C SER A 7 -18.78 3.85 7.20
N SER A 8 -18.48 4.43 8.37
CA SER A 8 -18.34 5.89 8.55
C SER A 8 -17.23 6.48 7.67
N LEU A 9 -16.08 5.81 7.59
CA LEU A 9 -14.97 6.25 6.75
C LEU A 9 -15.29 6.19 5.26
N ARG A 10 -15.98 5.13 4.80
CA ARG A 10 -16.42 5.06 3.39
C ARG A 10 -17.39 6.18 3.04
N ALA A 11 -18.31 6.51 3.96
CA ALA A 11 -19.21 7.64 3.79
C ALA A 11 -18.43 8.96 3.73
N LYS A 12 -17.50 9.17 4.67
CA LYS A 12 -16.62 10.35 4.73
C LYS A 12 -15.85 10.55 3.42
N TYR A 13 -15.22 9.50 2.91
CA TYR A 13 -14.38 9.58 1.69
C TYR A 13 -15.18 9.47 0.39
N ARG A 14 -16.51 9.30 0.42
CA ARG A 14 -17.31 9.12 -0.81
C ARG A 14 -17.25 10.34 -1.73
N ASN A 15 -17.20 11.52 -1.12
CA ASN A 15 -17.27 12.82 -1.78
C ASN A 15 -15.98 13.63 -1.64
N ILE A 16 -15.05 13.20 -0.79
CA ILE A 16 -13.71 13.78 -0.73
C ILE A 16 -12.97 13.28 -1.96
N LYS A 17 -12.70 14.19 -2.91
CA LYS A 17 -11.65 13.97 -3.90
C LYS A 17 -10.34 14.04 -3.13
N PRO A 18 -9.53 12.99 -3.09
CA PRO A 18 -8.22 13.05 -2.46
C PRO A 18 -7.20 13.94 -3.21
N GLU A 19 -7.68 14.74 -4.17
CA GLU A 19 -6.89 15.45 -5.16
C GLU A 19 -6.23 16.73 -4.64
N SER A 20 -6.54 17.23 -3.43
CA SER A 20 -6.10 18.61 -3.10
C SER A 20 -4.60 18.76 -2.82
N ASP A 21 -3.89 17.72 -2.34
CA ASP A 21 -2.46 17.83 -1.98
C ASP A 21 -1.56 16.70 -2.51
N TYR A 22 -2.08 15.73 -3.27
CA TYR A 22 -1.25 14.61 -3.75
C TYR A 22 -0.15 15.07 -4.69
N ASN A 23 1.10 14.91 -4.25
CA ASN A 23 2.27 15.08 -5.10
C ASN A 23 2.99 13.73 -5.25
N SER A 24 2.78 13.08 -6.39
CA SER A 24 3.44 11.84 -6.78
C SER A 24 4.97 11.94 -6.74
N THR A 25 5.54 13.10 -7.07
CA THR A 25 6.99 13.34 -7.01
C THR A 25 7.50 13.21 -5.58
N ASN A 26 6.76 13.74 -4.59
CA ASN A 26 7.13 13.59 -3.18
C ASN A 26 7.07 12.13 -2.73
N ALA A 27 6.02 11.39 -3.12
CA ALA A 27 5.89 9.97 -2.81
C ALA A 27 7.03 9.15 -3.44
N ILE A 28 7.33 9.40 -4.71
CA ILE A 28 8.41 8.77 -5.47
C ILE A 28 9.76 9.07 -4.80
N ASN A 29 10.05 10.33 -4.49
CA ASN A 29 11.30 10.72 -3.82
C ASN A 29 11.44 10.08 -2.45
N ALA A 30 10.38 10.08 -1.64
CA ALA A 30 10.38 9.41 -0.34
C ALA A 30 10.69 7.93 -0.48
N LEU A 31 10.13 7.26 -1.50
CA LEU A 31 10.43 5.86 -1.79
C LEU A 31 11.89 5.67 -2.22
N ILE A 32 12.37 6.44 -3.20
CA ILE A 32 13.72 6.29 -3.76
C ILE A 32 14.81 6.56 -2.72
N THR A 33 14.79 7.75 -2.10
CA THR A 33 15.85 8.22 -1.22
C THR A 33 15.98 7.34 0.01
N LYS A 34 14.85 6.91 0.57
CA LYS A 34 14.84 6.17 1.82
C LYS A 34 15.13 4.69 1.65
N TYR A 35 14.66 4.08 0.55
CA TYR A 35 14.63 2.62 0.45
C TYR A 35 15.51 2.02 -0.63
N LYS A 36 16.27 2.85 -1.37
CA LYS A 36 17.17 2.38 -2.45
C LYS A 36 16.43 1.48 -3.45
N VAL A 37 15.25 1.93 -3.88
CA VAL A 37 14.28 1.12 -4.65
C VAL A 37 14.84 0.50 -5.94
N LEU A 38 15.90 1.08 -6.50
CA LEU A 38 16.60 0.60 -7.69
C LEU A 38 17.09 -0.85 -7.59
N ASN A 39 17.36 -1.34 -6.38
CA ASN A 39 17.85 -2.71 -6.15
C ASN A 39 16.82 -3.60 -5.42
N THR A 40 15.53 -3.25 -5.51
CA THR A 40 14.44 -3.96 -4.81
C THR A 40 13.31 -4.32 -5.76
N GLN A 41 12.46 -5.25 -5.34
CA GLN A 41 11.18 -5.47 -6.00
C GLN A 41 10.11 -4.62 -5.32
N ILE A 42 9.21 -4.02 -6.10
CA ILE A 42 8.12 -3.20 -5.58
C ILE A 42 6.82 -3.97 -5.72
N PHE A 43 6.10 -4.17 -4.62
CA PHE A 43 4.74 -4.69 -4.63
C PHE A 43 3.77 -3.54 -4.33
N ILE A 44 2.91 -3.19 -5.29
CA ILE A 44 2.09 -1.98 -5.22
C ILE A 44 0.69 -2.24 -5.78
N TYR A 45 -0.32 -1.63 -5.14
CA TYR A 45 -1.70 -1.73 -5.57
C TYR A 45 -1.99 -0.86 -6.80
N LYS A 46 -2.98 -1.26 -7.61
CA LYS A 46 -3.61 -0.37 -8.59
C LYS A 46 -4.71 0.42 -7.87
N SER A 47 -4.51 1.74 -7.75
CA SER A 47 -5.33 2.62 -6.91
C SER A 47 -6.80 2.68 -7.30
N LEU A 48 -7.69 2.63 -6.30
CA LEU A 48 -9.10 2.97 -6.42
C LEU A 48 -9.32 4.48 -6.19
N LYS A 49 -10.52 4.98 -6.50
CA LYS A 49 -10.91 6.41 -6.38
C LYS A 49 -10.54 7.09 -5.05
N ASN A 50 -10.55 6.34 -3.94
CA ASN A 50 -10.32 6.87 -2.58
C ASN A 50 -9.00 6.37 -1.99
N GLU A 51 -8.02 6.09 -2.83
CA GLU A 51 -6.67 5.66 -2.46
C GLU A 51 -5.67 6.58 -3.16
N VAL A 52 -4.45 6.67 -2.62
CA VAL A 52 -3.38 7.45 -3.24
C VAL A 52 -3.14 6.93 -4.66
N PRO A 53 -3.19 7.78 -5.71
CA PRO A 53 -2.93 7.36 -7.08
C PRO A 53 -1.53 6.78 -7.26
N THR A 54 -1.42 5.51 -7.60
CA THR A 54 -0.11 4.82 -7.72
C THR A 54 0.40 4.70 -9.14
N LYS A 55 -0.37 5.16 -10.14
CA LYS A 55 -0.02 5.00 -11.56
C LYS A 55 1.36 5.58 -11.88
N GLU A 56 1.63 6.80 -11.43
CA GLU A 56 2.91 7.47 -11.71
C GLU A 56 4.10 6.78 -11.02
N ILE A 57 3.88 6.21 -9.83
CA ILE A 57 4.90 5.42 -9.11
C ILE A 57 5.22 4.14 -9.91
N ILE A 58 4.18 3.47 -10.41
CA ILE A 58 4.32 2.26 -11.25
C ILE A 58 5.07 2.59 -12.54
N ASP A 59 4.66 3.64 -13.24
CA ASP A 59 5.27 4.08 -14.50
C ASP A 59 6.75 4.46 -14.30
N TYR A 60 7.05 5.17 -13.20
CA TYR A 60 8.42 5.49 -12.82
C TYR A 60 9.25 4.21 -12.62
N CYS A 61 8.72 3.24 -11.86
CA CYS A 61 9.44 1.99 -11.60
C CYS A 61 9.72 1.22 -12.88
N ILE A 62 8.72 1.07 -13.76
CA ILE A 62 8.89 0.39 -15.05
C ILE A 62 9.92 1.10 -15.92
N LYS A 63 9.85 2.44 -16.03
CA LYS A 63 10.80 3.25 -16.82
C LYS A 63 12.25 3.11 -16.33
N ASN A 64 12.44 2.89 -15.03
CA ASN A 64 13.76 2.73 -14.42
C ASN A 64 14.16 1.25 -14.23
N ASN A 65 13.52 0.32 -14.94
CA ASN A 65 13.80 -1.12 -14.86
C ASN A 65 13.66 -1.73 -13.45
N ILE A 66 12.85 -1.12 -12.60
CA ILE A 66 12.49 -1.68 -11.30
C ILE A 66 11.38 -2.71 -11.53
N GLN A 67 11.54 -3.89 -10.93
CA GLN A 67 10.53 -4.94 -11.00
C GLN A 67 9.35 -4.60 -10.10
N VAL A 68 8.15 -4.55 -10.68
CA VAL A 68 6.91 -4.14 -10.02
C VAL A 68 5.89 -5.26 -10.11
N PHE A 69 5.20 -5.50 -9.00
CA PHE A 69 4.15 -6.49 -8.88
C PHE A 69 2.87 -5.85 -8.34
N ALA A 70 1.73 -6.40 -8.73
CA ALA A 70 0.42 -6.05 -8.20
C ALA A 70 -0.23 -7.26 -7.51
N PRO A 71 -1.28 -7.05 -6.68
CA PRO A 71 -1.93 -8.15 -6.00
C PRO A 71 -2.58 -9.10 -7.01
N ASP A 72 -2.31 -10.40 -6.83
CA ASP A 72 -3.10 -11.46 -7.42
C ASP A 72 -4.12 -11.97 -6.40
N LYS A 73 -5.37 -11.54 -6.57
CA LYS A 73 -6.43 -11.84 -5.61
C LYS A 73 -6.86 -13.30 -5.64
N GLU A 74 -6.69 -13.98 -6.77
CA GLU A 74 -7.11 -15.36 -6.96
C GLU A 74 -6.06 -16.31 -6.40
N ALA A 75 -4.77 -16.01 -6.62
CA ALA A 75 -3.67 -16.84 -6.14
C ALA A 75 -3.25 -16.58 -4.68
N LEU A 76 -3.75 -15.50 -4.04
CA LEU A 76 -3.20 -14.97 -2.79
C LEU A 76 -1.67 -14.81 -2.91
N ASP A 77 -1.27 -14.17 -3.99
CA ASP A 77 0.12 -14.00 -4.42
C ASP A 77 0.27 -12.63 -5.13
N VAL A 78 1.36 -12.43 -5.85
CA VAL A 78 1.64 -11.25 -6.64
C VAL A 78 1.80 -11.61 -8.11
N LYS A 79 1.45 -10.67 -8.99
CA LYS A 79 1.68 -10.80 -10.44
C LYS A 79 2.50 -9.63 -10.95
N PRO A 80 3.47 -9.85 -11.86
CA PRO A 80 4.27 -8.75 -12.37
C PRO A 80 3.44 -7.79 -13.21
N LEU A 81 3.85 -6.52 -13.19
CA LEU A 81 3.32 -5.46 -14.04
C LEU A 81 4.27 -5.12 -15.20
N ASN A 82 5.54 -5.52 -15.11
CA ASN A 82 6.50 -5.40 -16.19
C ASN A 82 6.19 -6.44 -17.29
N GLN A 83 6.66 -6.21 -18.52
CA GLN A 83 6.51 -7.15 -19.64
C GLN A 83 7.35 -8.43 -19.46
N VAL A 84 8.46 -8.32 -18.72
CA VAL A 84 9.23 -9.47 -18.26
C VAL A 84 8.45 -10.09 -17.09
N ASN A 85 8.38 -11.42 -17.01
CA ASN A 85 7.68 -12.15 -15.96
C ASN A 85 8.68 -12.65 -14.88
N PRO A 86 9.30 -11.77 -14.06
CA PRO A 86 10.25 -12.20 -13.05
C PRO A 86 9.54 -12.97 -11.94
N ALA A 87 10.23 -13.93 -11.35
CA ALA A 87 9.78 -14.57 -10.12
C ALA A 87 9.81 -13.55 -8.95
N PRO A 88 8.82 -13.58 -8.04
CA PRO A 88 8.85 -12.74 -6.85
C PRO A 88 9.92 -13.22 -5.86
N ASN A 89 10.74 -12.28 -5.41
CA ASN A 89 11.66 -12.43 -4.28
C ASN A 89 11.13 -11.59 -3.11
N TYR A 90 10.34 -12.23 -2.26
CA TYR A 90 9.67 -11.58 -1.13
C TYR A 90 10.65 -10.91 -0.15
N GLU A 91 11.79 -11.55 0.14
CA GLU A 91 12.78 -11.01 1.07
C GLU A 91 13.42 -9.71 0.58
N ASN A 92 13.41 -9.46 -0.74
CA ASN A 92 13.84 -8.20 -1.34
C ASN A 92 12.67 -7.27 -1.75
N MET A 93 11.44 -7.61 -1.37
CA MET A 93 10.24 -6.91 -1.79
C MET A 93 9.81 -5.83 -0.79
N ILE A 94 9.59 -4.62 -1.30
CA ILE A 94 8.96 -3.52 -0.56
C ILE A 94 7.50 -3.43 -0.98
N ALA A 95 6.61 -3.66 -0.03
CA ALA A 95 5.17 -3.63 -0.24
C ALA A 95 4.59 -2.25 0.09
N ILE A 96 3.96 -1.61 -0.88
CA ILE A 96 3.17 -0.38 -0.74
C ILE A 96 1.70 -0.78 -0.61
N VAL A 97 1.13 -0.51 0.56
CA VAL A 97 -0.13 -1.11 1.00
C VAL A 97 -1.21 -0.04 1.14
N PRO A 98 -2.38 -0.20 0.51
CA PRO A 98 -3.50 0.72 0.66
C PRO A 98 -4.33 0.42 1.92
N GLY A 99 -5.10 1.39 2.36
CA GLY A 99 -6.02 1.27 3.48
C GLY A 99 -7.12 2.33 3.46
N LEU A 100 -8.17 2.11 4.23
CA LEU A 100 -9.18 3.12 4.52
C LEU A 100 -8.68 4.12 5.56
N ALA A 101 -7.90 3.64 6.53
CA ALA A 101 -7.26 4.46 7.54
C ALA A 101 -5.96 3.81 8.04
N PHE A 102 -5.10 4.64 8.58
CA PHE A 102 -3.85 4.26 9.22
C PHE A 102 -3.66 5.03 10.53
N THR A 103 -2.77 4.53 11.38
CA THR A 103 -2.20 5.29 12.50
C THR A 103 -0.71 5.49 12.27
N LYS A 104 -0.09 6.45 12.96
CA LYS A 104 1.35 6.71 12.81
C LYS A 104 2.23 5.54 13.28
N ASP A 105 1.73 4.72 14.19
CA ASP A 105 2.36 3.48 14.68
C ASP A 105 2.10 2.25 13.79
N GLY A 106 1.56 2.43 12.58
CA GLY A 106 1.50 1.38 11.56
C GLY A 106 0.24 0.52 11.58
N LYS A 107 -0.75 0.79 12.44
CA LYS A 107 -2.05 0.11 12.38
C LYS A 107 -2.75 0.47 11.10
N ARG A 108 -3.39 -0.51 10.47
CA ARG A 108 -4.04 -0.36 9.17
C ARG A 108 -5.46 -0.89 9.20
N LEU A 109 -6.40 -0.10 8.72
CA LEU A 109 -7.78 -0.52 8.49
C LEU A 109 -8.01 -0.77 7.00
N GLY A 110 -7.96 -2.03 6.57
CA GLY A 110 -8.27 -2.42 5.20
C GLY A 110 -9.78 -2.40 4.86
N ARG A 111 -10.12 -2.72 3.61
CA ARG A 111 -11.52 -2.78 3.12
C ARG A 111 -12.34 -3.98 3.63
N GLY A 112 -11.73 -4.90 4.39
CA GLY A 112 -12.44 -5.99 5.07
C GLY A 112 -12.30 -7.38 4.46
N GLY A 113 -11.62 -7.52 3.32
CA GLY A 113 -11.30 -8.84 2.77
C GLY A 113 -10.12 -9.55 3.44
N GLY A 114 -9.35 -8.88 4.31
CA GLY A 114 -8.18 -9.46 5.01
C GLY A 114 -7.06 -9.95 4.08
N TRP A 115 -7.06 -9.56 2.81
CA TRP A 115 -6.16 -10.13 1.80
C TRP A 115 -4.69 -9.84 2.12
N TYR A 116 -4.36 -8.60 2.48
CA TYR A 116 -2.98 -8.22 2.83
C TYR A 116 -2.50 -8.91 4.11
N ASP A 117 -3.37 -9.06 5.10
CA ASP A 117 -3.04 -9.73 6.36
C ASP A 117 -2.72 -11.20 6.10
N ARG A 118 -3.54 -11.89 5.28
CA ARG A 118 -3.27 -13.26 4.83
C ARG A 118 -2.02 -13.37 3.96
N PHE A 119 -1.79 -12.41 3.07
CA PHE A 119 -0.60 -12.38 2.22
C PHE A 119 0.67 -12.25 3.06
N PHE A 120 0.72 -11.32 4.01
CA PHE A 120 1.90 -11.12 4.87
C PHE A 120 2.09 -12.21 5.92
N ALA A 121 1.02 -12.91 6.32
CA ALA A 121 1.13 -14.11 7.15
C ALA A 121 1.83 -15.26 6.38
N LYS A 122 1.63 -15.34 5.06
CA LYS A 122 2.24 -16.36 4.18
C LYS A 122 3.63 -15.95 3.66
N HIS A 123 3.83 -14.67 3.36
CA HIS A 123 5.00 -14.15 2.68
C HIS A 123 5.71 -13.09 3.53
N LYS A 124 6.95 -13.37 3.94
CA LYS A 124 7.80 -12.41 4.64
C LYS A 124 8.43 -11.45 3.62
N VAL A 125 7.89 -10.24 3.57
CA VAL A 125 8.43 -9.17 2.73
C VAL A 125 9.48 -8.34 3.48
N LYS A 126 10.40 -7.71 2.74
CA LYS A 126 11.45 -6.84 3.29
C LYS A 126 10.88 -5.71 4.15
N ARG A 127 9.83 -5.04 3.63
CA ARG A 127 9.18 -3.87 4.24
C ARG A 127 7.71 -3.77 3.81
N LYS A 128 6.87 -3.34 4.74
CA LYS A 128 5.44 -3.04 4.57
C LYS A 128 5.22 -1.56 4.84
N ILE A 129 4.86 -0.80 3.82
CA ILE A 129 4.69 0.65 3.88
C ILE A 129 3.22 0.97 3.60
N GLY A 130 2.52 1.51 4.58
CA GLY A 130 1.20 2.10 4.37
C GLY A 130 1.33 3.40 3.59
N LEU A 131 0.58 3.56 2.50
CA LEU A 131 0.51 4.82 1.75
C LEU A 131 -0.91 5.37 1.85
N CYS A 132 -1.03 6.61 2.34
CA CYS A 132 -2.33 7.22 2.58
C CYS A 132 -2.31 8.73 2.55
N PHE A 133 -3.49 9.32 2.35
CA PHE A 133 -3.68 10.76 2.54
C PHE A 133 -3.70 11.15 4.01
N LYS A 134 -3.38 12.42 4.28
CA LYS A 134 -3.44 13.00 5.63
C LYS A 134 -4.78 12.76 6.34
N GLU A 135 -5.91 12.83 5.62
CA GLU A 135 -7.27 12.62 6.17
C GLU A 135 -7.52 11.19 6.65
N GLN A 136 -6.70 10.25 6.18
CA GLN A 136 -6.78 8.82 6.52
C GLN A 136 -5.97 8.47 7.77
N ILE A 137 -5.24 9.42 8.35
CA ILE A 137 -4.55 9.23 9.62
C ILE A 137 -5.52 9.45 10.78
N LEU A 138 -5.67 8.42 11.62
CA LEU A 138 -6.42 8.47 12.85
C LEU A 138 -5.49 8.36 14.06
N LYS A 139 -5.98 8.81 15.22
CA LYS A 139 -5.26 8.69 16.50
C LYS A 139 -5.04 7.23 16.88
N ASP A 140 -6.05 6.40 16.65
CA ASP A 140 -5.98 4.97 16.94
C ASP A 140 -6.93 4.18 16.03
N LEU A 141 -6.68 2.87 15.93
CA LEU A 141 -7.49 1.91 15.21
C LEU A 141 -7.60 0.62 16.04
N PRO A 142 -8.79 -0.02 16.10
CA PRO A 142 -8.90 -1.33 16.70
C PRO A 142 -8.12 -2.36 15.86
N VAL A 143 -7.33 -3.18 16.54
CA VAL A 143 -6.50 -4.25 15.96
C VAL A 143 -7.02 -5.59 16.49
N GLU A 144 -6.97 -6.61 15.65
CA GLU A 144 -7.23 -8.01 16.00
C GLU A 144 -5.93 -8.80 15.86
N GLU A 145 -5.81 -9.95 16.53
CA GLU A 145 -4.56 -10.74 16.62
C GLU A 145 -3.94 -11.09 15.26
N HIS A 146 -4.77 -11.26 14.23
CA HIS A 146 -4.35 -11.61 12.88
C HIS A 146 -4.06 -10.40 11.97
N ASP A 147 -4.27 -9.17 12.45
CA ASP A 147 -3.94 -7.99 11.66
C ASP A 147 -2.42 -7.79 11.61
N ILE A 148 -1.89 -7.55 10.41
CA ILE A 148 -0.47 -7.29 10.24
C ILE A 148 -0.22 -5.78 10.20
N LEU A 149 0.59 -5.29 11.14
CA LEU A 149 1.02 -3.89 11.20
C LEU A 149 1.96 -3.55 10.04
N MET A 150 1.89 -2.30 9.60
CA MET A 150 2.87 -1.73 8.67
C MET A 150 4.14 -1.38 9.43
N ASP A 151 5.29 -1.54 8.77
CA ASP A 151 6.57 -1.12 9.33
C ASP A 151 6.70 0.41 9.32
N GLU A 152 6.01 1.06 8.38
CA GLU A 152 5.97 2.51 8.24
C GLU A 152 4.67 2.98 7.58
N VAL A 153 4.30 4.25 7.79
CA VAL A 153 3.23 4.92 7.07
C VAL A 153 3.76 6.21 6.44
N ILE A 154 3.65 6.30 5.11
CA ILE A 154 3.93 7.50 4.33
C ILE A 154 2.62 8.25 4.12
N ILE A 155 2.62 9.51 4.53
CA ILE A 155 1.50 10.43 4.41
C ILE A 155 1.80 11.37 3.25
N VAL A 156 0.86 11.47 2.32
CA VAL A 156 0.92 12.38 1.17
C VAL A 156 -0.27 13.33 1.13
#